data_AF-A0A953SU68-F1
#
_entry.id   AF-A0A953SU68-F1
#
_cell.length_a   1.000
_cell.length_b   1.000
_cell.length_c   1.000
_cell.angle_alpha   90.00
_cell.angle_beta   90.00
_cell.angle_gamma   90.00
#
_symmetry.space_group_name_H-M   'P 1'
#
loop_
_entity.id
_entity.type
_entity.pdbx_description
1 polymer ?
#
loop_
_entity_poly.entity_id
_entity_poly.type
_entity_poly.pdbx_seq_one_letter_code
_entity_poly.pdbx_strand_id
1 'polypeptide(L)'
;GVFYWATGLLSGVLDNAPTYLNFLSAAMGKYSLDINVKSQVQEFVVKDVIYLQAISVAAVFFGALTYIGNGPNFMVKSICERAGIQIPSFFTYIIKYSLVILIPILVVIWILFFYGKG
;
A
#
# COMPACT_ATOMS: atom_id res chain seq x y z
N GLY A 1 8.42 4.06 -10.24
CA GLY A 1 8.83 4.53 -8.89
C GLY A 1 7.72 5.24 -8.13
N VAL A 2 7.19 6.35 -8.66
CA VAL A 2 6.19 7.21 -7.99
C VAL A 2 4.97 6.42 -7.48
N PHE A 3 4.36 5.58 -8.34
CA PHE A 3 3.19 4.79 -7.94
C PHE A 3 3.48 3.83 -6.77
N TYR A 4 4.61 3.12 -6.77
CA TYR A 4 4.96 2.23 -5.66
C TYR A 4 5.03 2.97 -4.31
N TRP A 5 5.83 4.05 -4.24
CA TRP A 5 6.02 4.78 -2.99
C TRP A 5 4.78 5.57 -2.56
N ALA A 6 4.11 6.25 -3.50
CA ALA A 6 2.94 7.06 -3.18
C ALA A 6 1.73 6.20 -2.78
N THR A 7 1.46 5.10 -3.49
CA THR A 7 0.45 4.11 -3.10
C THR A 7 0.77 3.57 -1.73
N GLY A 8 2.03 3.19 -1.49
CA GLY A 8 2.44 2.62 -0.23
C GLY A 8 2.23 3.57 0.95
N LEU A 9 2.75 4.80 0.85
CA LEU A 9 2.65 5.79 1.92
C LEU A 9 1.19 6.11 2.29
N LEU A 10 0.30 6.24 1.29
CA LEU A 10 -1.12 6.44 1.56
C LEU A 10 -1.77 5.20 2.20
N SER A 11 -1.40 4.00 1.73
CA SER A 11 -1.96 2.75 2.25
C SER A 11 -1.66 2.54 3.72
N GLY A 12 -0.47 2.98 4.16
CA GLY A 12 -0.08 2.95 5.57
C GLY A 12 -1.02 3.71 6.51
N VAL A 13 -1.91 4.57 6.00
CA VAL A 13 -2.84 5.39 6.81
C VAL A 13 -4.33 5.29 6.41
N LEU A 14 -4.67 4.86 5.18
CA LEU A 14 -6.05 4.94 4.65
C LEU A 14 -6.78 3.58 4.54
N ASP A 15 -6.08 2.45 4.51
CA ASP A 15 -6.52 1.10 4.08
C ASP A 15 -6.13 0.75 2.63
N ASN A 16 -5.85 -0.54 2.42
CA ASN A 16 -5.34 -1.09 1.18
C ASN A 16 -6.32 -0.97 0.01
N ALA A 17 -7.61 -1.25 0.24
CA ALA A 17 -8.62 -1.28 -0.83
C ALA A 17 -8.91 0.11 -1.44
N PRO A 18 -9.26 1.15 -0.66
CA PRO A 18 -9.46 2.49 -1.20
C PRO A 18 -8.17 3.06 -1.79
N THR A 19 -7.01 2.76 -1.21
CA THR A 19 -5.71 3.19 -1.74
C THR A 19 -5.43 2.56 -3.11
N TYR A 20 -5.64 1.25 -3.26
CA TYR A 20 -5.47 0.56 -4.54
C TYR A 20 -6.36 1.17 -5.63
N LEU A 21 -7.66 1.36 -5.35
CA LEU A 21 -8.60 1.91 -6.34
C LEU A 21 -8.25 3.34 -6.74
N ASN A 22 -7.88 4.19 -5.78
CA ASN A 22 -7.49 5.57 -6.07
C ASN A 22 -6.26 5.65 -6.97
N PHE A 23 -5.23 4.84 -6.68
CA PHE A 23 -4.01 4.85 -7.50
C PHE A 23 -4.18 4.12 -8.84
N LEU A 24 -5.04 3.10 -8.91
CA LEU A 24 -5.42 2.50 -10.19
C LEU A 24 -6.13 3.52 -11.07
N SER A 25 -7.08 4.27 -10.51
CA SER A 25 -7.77 5.37 -11.20
C SER A 25 -6.79 6.43 -11.68
N ALA A 26 -5.85 6.85 -10.83
CA ALA A 26 -4.80 7.80 -11.20
C ALA A 26 -3.88 7.27 -12.32
N ALA A 27 -3.53 5.98 -12.31
CA ALA A 27 -2.70 5.37 -13.36
C ALA A 27 -3.46 5.27 -14.69
N MET A 28 -4.74 4.89 -14.65
CA MET A 28 -5.63 4.87 -15.82
C MET A 28 -5.85 6.26 -16.42
N GLY A 29 -5.96 7.29 -15.58
CA GLY A 29 -6.11 8.68 -16.00
C GLY A 29 -4.96 9.19 -16.89
N LYS A 30 -3.75 8.64 -16.74
CA LYS A 30 -2.60 8.93 -17.63
C LYS A 30 -2.88 8.56 -19.09
N TYR A 31 -3.78 7.60 -19.32
CA TYR A 31 -4.16 7.09 -20.63
C TYR A 31 -5.57 7.53 -21.04
N SER A 32 -6.17 8.49 -20.32
CA SER A 32 -7.57 8.91 -20.51
C SER A 32 -8.57 7.76 -20.39
N LEU A 33 -8.24 6.75 -19.56
CA LEU A 33 -9.12 5.63 -19.24
C LEU A 33 -9.89 5.90 -17.94
N ASP A 34 -11.12 5.41 -17.86
CA ASP A 34 -12.05 5.52 -16.75
C ASP A 34 -12.17 4.18 -16.02
N ILE A 35 -11.87 4.19 -14.73
CA ILE A 35 -11.94 3.02 -13.84
C ILE A 35 -13.36 2.45 -13.72
N ASN A 36 -14.40 3.26 -13.97
CA ASN A 36 -15.79 2.82 -13.92
C ASN A 36 -16.22 2.07 -15.18
N VAL A 37 -15.40 2.08 -16.24
CA VAL A 37 -15.67 1.38 -17.50
C VAL A 37 -14.89 0.07 -17.55
N LYS A 38 -15.59 -1.06 -17.37
CA LYS A 38 -14.99 -2.40 -17.27
C LYS A 38 -14.04 -2.74 -18.44
N SER A 39 -14.41 -2.41 -19.68
CA SER A 39 -13.55 -2.69 -20.84
C SER A 39 -12.25 -1.91 -20.82
N GLN A 40 -12.26 -0.68 -20.30
CA GLN A 40 -11.05 0.16 -20.17
C GLN A 40 -10.15 -0.31 -19.02
N VAL A 41 -10.73 -0.81 -17.93
CA VAL A 41 -9.95 -1.50 -16.88
C VAL A 41 -9.26 -2.73 -17.46
N GLN A 42 -9.97 -3.54 -18.26
CA GLN A 42 -9.40 -4.72 -18.91
C GLN A 42 -8.28 -4.35 -19.90
N GLU A 43 -8.45 -3.27 -20.67
CA GLU A 43 -7.41 -2.74 -21.55
C GLU A 43 -6.15 -2.35 -20.75
N PHE A 44 -6.32 -1.58 -19.67
CA PHE A 44 -5.20 -1.11 -18.84
C PHE A 44 -4.39 -2.26 -18.24
N VAL A 45 -5.07 -3.30 -17.75
CA VAL A 45 -4.43 -4.48 -17.14
C VAL A 45 -3.45 -5.16 -18.09
N VAL A 46 -3.73 -5.17 -19.40
CA VAL A 46 -2.87 -5.79 -20.40
C VAL A 46 -1.76 -4.84 -20.86
N LYS A 47 -2.06 -3.54 -20.94
CA LYS A 47 -1.16 -2.52 -21.49
C LYS A 47 -0.01 -2.17 -20.56
N ASP A 48 -0.29 -2.03 -19.27
CA ASP A 48 0.60 -1.39 -18.30
C ASP A 48 0.73 -2.21 -17.00
N VAL A 49 1.10 -3.49 -17.17
CA VAL A 49 1.22 -4.48 -16.10
C VAL A 49 2.11 -4.01 -14.94
N ILE A 50 3.18 -3.26 -15.24
CA ILE A 50 4.14 -2.80 -14.22
C ILE A 50 3.50 -1.80 -13.23
N TYR A 51 2.60 -0.94 -13.70
CA TYR A 51 1.87 -0.01 -12.82
C TYR A 51 0.89 -0.78 -11.94
N LEU A 52 0.15 -1.72 -12.52
CA LEU A 52 -0.77 -2.58 -11.78
C LEU A 52 -0.04 -3.34 -10.66
N GLN A 53 1.08 -3.99 -10.99
CA GLN A 53 1.92 -4.70 -10.02
C GLN A 53 2.44 -3.77 -8.92
N ALA A 54 2.99 -2.60 -9.28
CA ALA A 54 3.50 -1.65 -8.32
C ALA A 54 2.42 -1.19 -7.33
N ILE A 55 1.22 -0.86 -7.83
CA ILE A 55 0.08 -0.43 -7.01
C ILE A 55 -0.41 -1.58 -6.13
N SER A 56 -0.60 -2.79 -6.68
CA SER A 56 -1.03 -3.96 -5.92
C SER A 56 -0.08 -4.29 -4.77
N VAL A 57 1.22 -4.37 -5.04
CA VAL A 57 2.23 -4.71 -4.03
C VAL A 57 2.31 -3.61 -2.97
N ALA A 58 2.37 -2.35 -3.39
CA ALA A 58 2.49 -1.23 -2.47
C ALA A 58 1.26 -1.09 -1.56
N ALA A 59 0.05 -1.20 -2.13
CA ALA A 59 -1.19 -1.12 -1.37
C ALA A 59 -1.21 -2.14 -0.23
N VAL A 60 -0.79 -3.39 -0.48
CA VAL A 60 -0.81 -4.43 0.56
C VAL A 60 0.34 -4.28 1.55
N PHE A 61 1.58 -4.17 1.07
CA PHE A 61 2.75 -4.32 1.94
C PHE A 61 2.98 -3.11 2.85
N PHE A 62 2.61 -1.92 2.43
CA PHE A 62 2.73 -0.73 3.28
C PHE A 62 1.57 -0.61 4.28
N GLY A 63 0.48 -1.37 4.12
CA GLY A 63 -0.63 -1.38 5.08
C GLY A 63 -0.21 -1.79 6.50
N ALA A 64 0.94 -2.46 6.64
CA ALA A 64 1.55 -2.78 7.93
C ALA A 64 2.29 -1.62 8.61
N LEU A 65 2.43 -0.46 7.96
CA LEU A 65 3.23 0.64 8.51
C LEU A 65 2.65 1.23 9.80
N THR A 66 1.33 1.14 10.01
CA THR A 66 0.66 1.68 11.20
C THR A 66 -0.45 0.74 11.68
N TYR A 67 -0.94 0.96 12.91
CA TYR A 67 -2.09 0.24 13.44
C TYR A 67 -3.41 0.53 12.72
N ILE A 68 -3.49 1.64 11.98
CA ILE A 68 -4.70 2.04 11.24
C ILE A 68 -4.59 1.75 9.74
N GLY A 69 -3.45 1.20 9.29
CA GLY A 69 -3.21 0.94 7.87
C GLY A 69 -4.11 -0.15 7.29
N ASN A 70 -4.74 -1.00 8.12
CA ASN A 70 -5.81 -1.89 7.69
C ASN A 70 -6.66 -2.39 8.88
N GLY A 71 -7.82 -2.97 8.57
CA GLY A 71 -8.74 -3.56 9.55
C GLY A 71 -8.11 -4.61 10.48
N PRO A 72 -7.39 -5.63 9.96
CA PRO A 72 -6.71 -6.62 10.79
C PRO A 72 -5.72 -6.04 11.82
N ASN A 73 -4.90 -5.05 11.47
CA ASN A 73 -3.97 -4.41 12.39
C ASN A 73 -4.71 -3.71 13.54
N PHE A 74 -5.77 -2.99 13.21
CA PHE A 74 -6.60 -2.31 14.19
C PHE A 74 -7.32 -3.30 15.11
N MET A 75 -7.76 -4.45 14.56
CA MET A 75 -8.35 -5.54 15.31
C MET A 75 -7.37 -6.13 16.33
N VAL A 76 -6.14 -6.47 15.91
CA VAL A 76 -5.10 -6.98 16.82
C VAL A 76 -4.83 -5.99 17.95
N LYS A 77 -4.65 -4.70 17.63
CA LYS A 77 -4.50 -3.63 18.63
C LYS A 77 -5.64 -3.65 19.65
N SER A 78 -6.90 -3.69 19.19
CA SER A 78 -8.06 -3.67 20.07
C SER A 78 -8.18 -4.91 20.96
N ILE A 79 -7.78 -6.08 20.47
CA ILE A 79 -7.77 -7.33 21.25
C ILE A 79 -6.74 -7.23 22.37
N CYS A 80 -5.51 -6.77 22.06
CA CYS A 80 -4.48 -6.57 23.07
C CYS A 80 -4.90 -5.56 24.13
N GLU A 81 -5.49 -4.43 23.74
CA GLU A 81 -5.99 -3.41 24.68
C GLU A 81 -7.08 -3.97 25.59
N ARG A 82 -8.04 -4.74 25.05
CA ARG A 82 -9.09 -5.41 25.84
C ARG A 82 -8.54 -6.48 26.79
N ALA A 83 -7.48 -7.18 26.39
CA ALA A 83 -6.82 -8.20 27.20
C ALA A 83 -5.86 -7.61 28.25
N GLY A 84 -5.69 -6.28 28.31
CA GLY A 84 -4.73 -5.63 29.21
C GLY A 84 -3.26 -5.87 28.83
N ILE A 85 -3.00 -6.32 27.60
CA ILE A 85 -1.65 -6.54 27.09
C ILE A 85 -1.04 -5.20 26.69
N GLN A 86 0.12 -4.88 27.26
CA GLN A 86 0.85 -3.68 26.89
C GLN A 86 1.38 -3.78 25.46
N ILE A 87 0.95 -2.86 24.60
CA ILE A 87 1.44 -2.71 23.22
C ILE A 87 2.14 -1.35 23.06
N PRO A 88 3.06 -1.22 22.08
CA PRO A 88 3.65 0.07 21.76
C PRO A 88 2.58 1.10 21.41
N SER A 89 2.75 2.35 21.87
CA SER A 89 1.92 3.47 21.43
C SER A 89 2.06 3.68 19.92
N PHE A 90 1.09 4.38 19.30
CA PHE A 90 1.02 4.56 17.84
C PHE A 90 2.34 5.00 17.21
N PHE A 91 2.92 6.11 17.70
CA PHE A 91 4.19 6.62 17.17
C PHE A 91 5.40 5.75 17.55
N THR A 92 5.34 5.07 18.71
CA THR A 92 6.40 4.13 19.11
C THR A 92 6.46 2.94 18.15
N TYR A 93 5.31 2.39 17.79
CA TYR A 93 5.21 1.32 16.79
C TYR A 93 5.83 1.75 15.46
N ILE A 94 5.47 2.94 14.98
CA ILE A 94 5.98 3.48 13.71
C ILE A 94 7.51 3.64 13.75
N ILE A 95 8.02 4.40 14.73
CA ILE A 95 9.42 4.83 14.74
C ILE A 95 10.37 3.68 15.09
N LYS A 96 10.01 2.83 16.07
CA LYS A 96 10.94 1.80 16.58
C LYS A 96 10.83 0.46 15.87
N TYR A 97 9.67 0.16 15.28
CA TYR A 97 9.41 -1.16 14.70
C TYR A 97 9.15 -1.07 13.20
N SER A 98 8.07 -0.42 12.80
CA SER A 98 7.62 -0.40 11.41
C SER A 98 8.64 0.24 10.47
N LEU A 99 9.14 1.45 10.77
CA LEU A 99 10.13 2.10 9.89
C LEU A 99 11.45 1.33 9.82
N VAL A 100 11.95 0.86 10.97
CA VAL A 100 13.25 0.17 11.07
C VAL A 100 13.23 -1.17 10.34
N ILE A 101 12.12 -1.90 10.40
CA ILE A 101 12.00 -3.24 9.83
C ILE A 101 11.44 -3.20 8.42
N LEU A 102 10.34 -2.49 8.19
CA LEU A 102 9.61 -2.53 6.93
C LEU A 102 10.28 -1.68 5.85
N ILE A 103 10.81 -0.48 6.15
CA ILE A 103 11.39 0.38 5.09
C ILE A 103 12.54 -0.32 4.35
N PRO A 104 13.52 -0.97 5.01
CA PRO A 104 14.55 -1.72 4.30
C PRO A 104 13.97 -2.80 3.38
N ILE A 105 12.98 -3.55 3.85
CA ILE A 105 12.31 -4.60 3.08
C ILE A 105 11.60 -4.01 1.85
N LEU A 106 10.85 -2.93 2.05
CA LEU A 106 10.10 -2.24 0.99
C LEU A 106 11.05 -1.61 -0.05
N VAL A 107 12.19 -1.06 0.39
CA VAL A 107 13.25 -0.58 -0.52
C VAL A 107 13.83 -1.74 -1.34
N VAL A 108 14.13 -2.88 -0.72
CA VAL A 108 14.65 -4.05 -1.45
C VAL A 108 13.64 -4.56 -2.48
N ILE A 109 12.36 -4.65 -2.11
CA ILE A 109 11.28 -5.03 -3.05
C ILE A 109 11.22 -4.03 -4.21
N TRP A 110 11.30 -2.73 -3.91
CA TRP A 110 11.32 -1.70 -4.94
C TRP A 110 12.51 -1.86 -5.90
N ILE A 111 13.72 -2.07 -5.38
CA ILE A 111 14.94 -2.24 -6.18
C ILE A 111 14.83 -3.48 -7.08
N LEU A 112 14.40 -4.62 -6.54
CA LEU A 112 14.36 -5.88 -7.30
C LEU A 112 13.30 -5.89 -8.40
N PHE A 113 12.12 -5.33 -8.12
CA PHE A 113 10.96 -5.48 -9.00
C PHE A 113 10.61 -4.25 -9.83
N PHE A 114 10.94 -3.04 -9.38
CA PHE A 114 10.42 -1.80 -9.98
C PHE A 114 11.47 -0.73 -10.30
N TYR A 115 12.71 -0.86 -9.81
CA TYR A 115 13.77 0.07 -10.13
C TYR A 115 14.24 -0.09 -11.58
N GLY A 116 14.30 1.03 -12.31
CA GLY A 116 14.65 1.04 -13.73
C GLY A 116 13.62 0.37 -14.66
N LYS A 117 12.42 0.02 -14.15
CA LYS A 117 11.34 -0.60 -14.93
C LYS A 117 10.10 0.31 -14.93
N GLY A 118 9.55 0.56 -16.12
CA GLY A 118 8.46 1.52 -16.35
C GLY A 118 8.98 2.94 -16.43
#